data_AF-A0A368EWG9-F1
#
_entry.id   AF-A0A368EWG9-F1
#
_cell.length_a   1.000
_cell.length_b   1.000
_cell.length_c   1.000
_cell.angle_alpha   90.00
_cell.angle_beta   90.00
_cell.angle_gamma   90.00
#
_symmetry.space_group_name_H-M   'P 1'
#
loop_
_entity.id
_entity.type
_entity.pdbx_description
1 polymer ?
#
loop_
_entity_poly.entity_id
_entity_poly.type
_entity_poly.pdbx_seq_one_letter_code
_entity_poly.pdbx_strand_id
1 'polypeptide(L)'
;MVNRHIRCYLTLHIHRILEDIAVERHGLPSNLVKHWALFLAERRRDKVAHVRAAAVRAISQLPSCDDSYVDGDNKEFLPNDCTFEVWALFEPVVFESLRDSAVEVRQAAIQSLILRTAQDIESCLTYLENEDDSDVRKALVEHLVRSTHIRAFTVDTRMRLLRLMMNDENCWFCPIAENSA
;
A
#
# COMPACT_ATOMS: atom_id res chain seq x y z
N MET A 1 30.71 -3.77 10.64
CA MET A 1 30.56 -4.29 9.25
C MET A 1 29.70 -5.56 9.12
N VAL A 2 28.92 -5.97 10.14
CA VAL A 2 28.16 -7.25 10.13
C VAL A 2 26.69 -7.09 9.66
N ASN A 3 26.19 -5.85 9.56
CA ASN A 3 24.75 -5.58 9.39
C ASN A 3 24.21 -5.67 7.95
N ARG A 4 25.09 -5.68 6.93
CA ARG A 4 24.66 -5.76 5.52
C ARG A 4 24.40 -7.19 5.05
N HIS A 5 25.14 -8.18 5.56
CA HIS A 5 24.93 -9.57 5.18
C HIS A 5 23.63 -10.14 5.75
N ILE A 6 23.26 -9.82 6.99
CA ILE A 6 22.00 -10.30 7.59
C ILE A 6 20.78 -9.76 6.81
N ARG A 7 20.83 -8.49 6.34
CA ARG A 7 19.77 -7.92 5.49
C ARG A 7 19.63 -8.67 4.16
N CYS A 8 20.73 -8.96 3.46
CA CYS A 8 20.65 -9.73 2.22
C CYS A 8 20.16 -11.16 2.44
N TYR A 9 20.56 -11.81 3.54
CA TYR A 9 20.09 -13.16 3.86
C TYR A 9 18.60 -13.18 4.18
N LEU A 10 18.05 -12.25 4.98
CA LEU A 10 16.61 -12.20 5.25
C LEU A 10 15.79 -11.91 4.00
N THR A 11 16.23 -10.98 3.14
CA THR A 11 15.49 -10.66 1.90
C THR A 11 15.53 -11.83 0.91
N LEU A 12 16.68 -12.51 0.75
CA LEU A 12 16.80 -13.69 -0.11
C LEU A 12 16.10 -14.92 0.47
N HIS A 13 16.10 -15.10 1.79
CA HIS A 13 15.43 -16.24 2.41
C HIS A 13 13.91 -16.09 2.38
N ILE A 14 13.39 -14.87 2.58
CA ILE A 14 11.96 -14.58 2.38
C ILE A 14 11.58 -14.78 0.90
N HIS A 15 12.39 -14.29 -0.05
CA HIS A 15 12.10 -14.51 -1.48
C HIS A 15 12.10 -15.99 -1.87
N ARG A 16 13.05 -16.76 -1.34
CA ARG A 16 13.20 -18.19 -1.65
C ARG A 16 12.13 -19.06 -0.98
N ILE A 17 11.73 -18.71 0.24
CA ILE A 17 10.57 -19.32 0.90
C ILE A 17 9.28 -18.99 0.14
N LEU A 18 9.14 -17.77 -0.39
CA LEU A 18 7.98 -17.39 -1.20
C LEU A 18 7.96 -18.08 -2.57
N GLU A 19 9.12 -18.31 -3.20
CA GLU A 19 9.23 -19.04 -4.46
C GLU A 19 8.97 -20.55 -4.30
N ASP A 20 9.41 -21.15 -3.19
CA ASP A 20 9.17 -22.57 -2.92
C ASP A 20 7.70 -22.85 -2.50
N ILE A 21 6.99 -21.86 -1.95
CA ILE A 21 5.54 -21.96 -1.64
C ILE A 21 4.67 -21.78 -2.90
N ALA A 22 5.21 -21.23 -3.98
CA ALA A 22 4.44 -20.93 -5.20
C ALA A 22 4.23 -22.14 -6.15
N VAL A 23 4.62 -23.36 -5.76
CA VAL A 23 4.67 -24.52 -6.70
C VAL A 23 3.48 -25.48 -6.62
N GLU A 24 2.57 -25.37 -5.65
CA GLU A 24 1.34 -26.17 -5.67
C GLU A 24 0.11 -25.27 -5.59
N ARG A 25 -0.96 -25.65 -6.29
CA ARG A 25 -2.20 -24.88 -6.56
C ARG A 25 -3.05 -24.57 -5.31
N HIS A 26 -2.44 -24.59 -4.14
CA HIS A 26 -3.04 -24.36 -2.85
C HIS A 26 -2.43 -23.06 -2.32
N GLY A 27 -3.25 -22.01 -2.28
CA GLY A 27 -2.84 -20.73 -1.70
C GLY A 27 -2.29 -20.87 -0.28
N LEU A 28 -1.66 -19.81 0.22
CA LEU A 28 -1.14 -19.79 1.60
C LEU A 28 -2.24 -20.17 2.61
N PRO A 29 -1.95 -21.04 3.59
CA PRO A 29 -2.91 -21.38 4.64
C PRO A 29 -3.46 -20.13 5.33
N SER A 30 -4.78 -20.04 5.51
CA SER A 30 -5.45 -18.85 6.04
C SER A 30 -4.98 -18.47 7.45
N ASN A 31 -4.64 -19.45 8.28
CA ASN A 31 -4.04 -19.25 9.61
C ASN A 31 -2.65 -18.58 9.53
N LEU A 32 -1.85 -18.92 8.53
CA LEU A 32 -0.54 -18.31 8.31
C LEU A 32 -0.68 -16.85 7.84
N VAL A 33 -1.59 -16.60 6.90
CA VAL A 33 -1.91 -15.23 6.44
C VAL A 33 -2.39 -14.37 7.60
N LYS A 34 -3.30 -14.89 8.45
CA LYS A 34 -3.78 -14.21 9.66
C LYS A 34 -2.64 -13.93 10.66
N HIS A 35 -1.73 -14.89 10.85
CA HIS A 35 -0.60 -14.69 11.75
C HIS A 35 0.37 -13.61 11.23
N TRP A 36 0.70 -13.64 9.94
CA TRP A 36 1.54 -12.63 9.30
C TRP A 36 0.91 -11.25 9.34
N ALA A 37 -0.40 -11.16 9.09
CA ALA A 37 -1.16 -9.93 9.22
C ALA A 37 -1.04 -9.30 10.60
N LEU A 38 -1.25 -10.07 11.66
CA LEU A 38 -1.12 -9.58 13.04
C LEU A 38 0.31 -9.12 13.32
N PHE A 39 1.31 -9.93 12.93
CA PHE A 39 2.72 -9.56 13.10
C PHE A 39 3.08 -8.26 12.38
N LEU A 40 2.64 -8.09 11.13
CA LEU A 40 2.90 -6.89 10.34
C LEU A 40 2.16 -5.67 10.90
N ALA A 41 0.93 -5.85 11.40
CA ALA A 41 0.17 -4.80 12.06
C ALA A 41 0.89 -4.28 13.32
N GLU A 42 1.55 -5.16 14.08
CA GLU A 42 2.41 -4.74 15.19
C GLU A 42 3.66 -3.99 14.71
N ARG A 43 4.33 -4.49 13.67
CA ARG A 43 5.55 -3.86 13.12
C ARG A 43 5.27 -2.50 12.48
N ARG A 44 4.03 -2.21 12.10
CA ARG A 44 3.60 -0.86 11.70
C ARG A 44 3.73 0.16 12.84
N ARG A 45 3.77 -0.25 14.11
CA ARG A 45 3.94 0.65 15.26
C ARG A 45 5.38 0.65 15.79
N ASP A 46 6.33 0.11 15.01
CA ASP A 46 7.72 0.05 15.42
C ASP A 46 8.33 1.45 15.59
N LYS A 47 9.27 1.59 16.52
CA LYS A 47 9.98 2.85 16.75
C LYS A 47 10.77 3.28 15.52
N VAL A 48 11.25 2.33 14.73
CA VAL A 48 12.09 2.61 13.57
C VAL A 48 11.25 2.72 12.29
N ALA A 49 11.33 3.87 11.63
CA ALA A 49 10.51 4.20 10.47
C ALA A 49 10.69 3.21 9.29
N HIS A 50 11.92 2.77 9.01
CA HIS A 50 12.14 1.78 7.95
C HIS A 50 11.41 0.44 8.19
N VAL A 51 11.25 0.03 9.45
CA VAL A 51 10.50 -1.18 9.81
C VAL A 51 9.01 -0.96 9.57
N ARG A 52 8.49 0.20 9.97
CA ARG A 52 7.09 0.58 9.68
C ARG A 52 6.82 0.61 8.18
N ALA A 53 7.68 1.24 7.40
CA ALA A 53 7.56 1.32 5.93
C ALA A 53 7.61 -0.07 5.28
N ALA A 54 8.50 -0.95 5.75
CA ALA A 54 8.55 -2.34 5.28
C ALA A 54 7.27 -3.11 5.64
N ALA A 55 6.74 -2.91 6.85
CA ALA A 55 5.50 -3.53 7.28
C ALA A 55 4.31 -3.09 6.39
N VAL A 56 4.20 -1.80 6.08
CA VAL A 56 3.15 -1.27 5.20
C VAL A 56 3.22 -1.90 3.80
N ARG A 57 4.42 -2.00 3.19
CA ARG A 57 4.57 -2.66 1.89
C ARG A 57 4.29 -4.16 1.93
N ALA A 58 4.61 -4.83 3.03
CA ALA A 58 4.33 -6.25 3.17
C ALA A 58 2.82 -6.51 3.32
N ILE A 59 2.10 -5.63 4.03
CA ILE A 59 0.65 -5.74 4.20
C ILE A 59 -0.07 -5.66 2.85
N SER A 60 0.35 -4.76 1.94
CA SER A 60 -0.28 -4.63 0.62
C SER A 60 -0.03 -5.79 -0.33
N GLN A 61 0.93 -6.67 0.00
CA GLN A 61 1.22 -7.89 -0.76
C GLN A 61 0.55 -9.13 -0.18
N LEU A 62 -0.11 -9.03 0.98
CA LEU A 62 -0.83 -10.18 1.53
C LEU A 62 -1.97 -10.56 0.57
N PRO A 63 -2.13 -11.85 0.24
CA PRO A 63 -3.22 -12.29 -0.60
C PRO A 63 -4.55 -11.90 0.05
N SER A 64 -5.44 -11.28 -0.72
CA SER A 64 -6.82 -11.09 -0.29
C SER A 64 -7.40 -12.48 -0.02
N CYS A 65 -7.87 -12.70 1.21
CA CYS A 65 -8.58 -13.91 1.57
C CYS A 65 -9.98 -13.84 0.94
N ASP A 66 -10.04 -13.98 -0.39
CA ASP A 66 -11.31 -14.03 -1.12
C ASP A 66 -12.02 -15.35 -0.77
N ASP A 67 -13.34 -15.29 -0.61
CA ASP A 67 -14.28 -16.33 -0.15
C ASP A 67 -14.26 -17.66 -0.94
N SER A 68 -13.33 -17.86 -1.87
CA SER A 68 -13.28 -19.01 -2.78
C SER A 68 -12.26 -20.09 -2.42
N TYR A 69 -11.67 -20.06 -1.21
CA TYR A 69 -10.84 -21.18 -0.76
C TYR A 69 -11.74 -22.38 -0.40
N VAL A 70 -12.10 -23.14 -1.43
CA VAL A 70 -12.75 -24.44 -1.27
C VAL A 70 -11.67 -25.41 -0.84
N ASP A 71 -11.64 -25.73 0.45
CA ASP A 71 -10.85 -26.84 0.97
C ASP A 71 -11.24 -28.11 0.19
N GLY A 72 -10.23 -28.87 -0.26
CA GLY A 72 -10.43 -30.08 -1.07
C GLY A 72 -11.24 -31.18 -0.36
N ASP A 73 -11.53 -30.96 0.93
CA ASP A 73 -12.28 -31.84 1.82
C ASP A 73 -13.76 -31.43 2.01
N ASN A 74 -14.43 -30.75 1.06
CA ASN A 74 -15.90 -30.59 1.04
C ASN A 74 -16.57 -30.16 2.37
N LYS A 75 -15.84 -29.56 3.29
CA LYS A 75 -16.40 -28.88 4.45
C LYS A 75 -16.60 -27.46 3.99
N GLU A 76 -17.86 -27.12 3.72
CA GLU A 76 -18.29 -25.74 3.53
C GLU A 76 -17.68 -24.91 4.65
N PHE A 77 -16.61 -24.19 4.33
CA PHE A 77 -16.04 -23.20 5.22
C PHE A 77 -17.10 -22.11 5.28
N LEU A 78 -17.82 -22.04 6.40
CA LEU A 78 -18.83 -21.02 6.58
C LEU A 78 -18.14 -19.65 6.42
N PRO A 79 -18.66 -18.75 5.56
CA PRO A 79 -18.08 -17.42 5.29
C PRO A 79 -17.92 -16.48 6.50
N ASN A 80 -18.18 -16.97 7.71
CA ASN A 80 -18.28 -16.17 8.92
C ASN A 80 -17.04 -16.28 9.82
N ASP A 81 -16.07 -17.16 9.53
CA ASP A 81 -14.99 -17.44 10.49
C ASP A 81 -13.63 -16.76 10.20
N CYS A 82 -13.36 -16.19 9.00
CA CYS A 82 -12.11 -15.43 8.78
C CYS A 82 -12.08 -14.42 7.61
N THR A 83 -13.11 -14.23 6.79
CA THR A 83 -12.94 -13.55 5.47
C THR A 83 -13.29 -12.05 5.46
N PHE A 84 -14.17 -11.56 6.34
CA PHE A 84 -14.58 -10.14 6.33
C PHE A 84 -13.85 -9.26 7.38
N GLU A 85 -13.65 -9.77 8.60
CA GLU A 85 -13.15 -8.94 9.70
C GLU A 85 -11.67 -8.57 9.61
N VAL A 86 -10.84 -9.44 9.01
CA VAL A 86 -9.39 -9.18 8.92
C VAL A 86 -9.07 -8.27 7.73
N TRP A 87 -9.77 -8.39 6.61
CA TRP A 87 -9.58 -7.50 5.46
C TRP A 87 -10.09 -6.08 5.71
N ALA A 88 -11.21 -5.94 6.43
CA ALA A 88 -11.71 -4.65 6.91
C ALA A 88 -10.73 -3.91 7.83
N LEU A 89 -9.69 -4.59 8.35
CA LEU A 89 -8.62 -3.96 9.13
C LEU A 89 -7.44 -3.48 8.27
N PHE A 90 -7.21 -3.97 7.05
CA PHE A 90 -6.01 -3.60 6.28
C PHE A 90 -6.17 -2.33 5.45
N GLU A 91 -7.34 -2.11 4.86
CA GLU A 91 -7.58 -0.88 4.11
C GLU A 91 -7.44 0.39 4.98
N PRO A 92 -8.05 0.46 6.18
CA PRO A 92 -7.82 1.60 7.06
C PRO A 92 -6.35 1.69 7.50
N VAL A 93 -5.61 0.57 7.53
CA VAL A 93 -4.21 0.56 7.94
C VAL A 93 -3.30 1.31 6.95
N VAL A 94 -3.49 1.15 5.63
CA VAL A 94 -2.68 1.86 4.63
C VAL A 94 -3.04 3.35 4.63
N PHE A 95 -4.32 3.71 4.69
CA PHE A 95 -4.77 5.09 4.79
C PHE A 95 -4.30 5.77 6.09
N GLU A 96 -4.29 5.07 7.23
CA GLU A 96 -3.73 5.57 8.48
C GLU A 96 -2.22 5.84 8.37
N SER A 97 -1.48 5.02 7.63
CA SER A 97 -0.04 5.20 7.42
C SER A 97 0.31 6.42 6.57
N LEU A 98 -0.66 7.01 5.86
CA LEU A 98 -0.49 8.34 5.26
C LEU A 98 -0.32 9.42 6.33
N ARG A 99 -0.71 9.19 7.59
CA ARG A 99 -0.53 10.16 8.69
C ARG A 99 0.73 9.89 9.53
N ASP A 100 1.61 8.99 9.09
CA ASP A 100 2.85 8.69 9.80
C ASP A 100 3.80 9.91 9.79
N SER A 101 4.52 10.12 10.89
CA SER A 101 5.46 11.24 11.00
C SER A 101 6.65 11.13 10.04
N ALA A 102 7.01 9.92 9.61
CA ALA A 102 8.13 9.68 8.72
C ALA A 102 7.71 9.67 7.24
N VAL A 103 8.37 10.51 6.44
CA VAL A 103 8.16 10.63 4.98
C VAL A 103 8.25 9.27 4.27
N GLU A 104 9.24 8.45 4.63
CA GLU A 104 9.43 7.12 4.00
C GLU A 104 8.27 6.15 4.24
N VAL A 105 7.55 6.29 5.36
CA VAL A 105 6.37 5.47 5.68
C VAL A 105 5.17 5.97 4.89
N ARG A 106 4.99 7.29 4.78
CA ARG A 106 3.92 7.89 3.96
C ARG A 106 4.09 7.52 2.48
N GLN A 107 5.31 7.56 1.95
CA GLN A 107 5.61 7.10 0.59
C GLN A 107 5.34 5.60 0.41
N ALA A 108 5.70 4.76 1.39
CA ALA A 108 5.40 3.33 1.36
C ALA A 108 3.88 3.07 1.36
N ALA A 109 3.11 3.87 2.11
CA ALA A 109 1.66 3.82 2.12
C ALA A 109 1.09 4.20 0.75
N ILE A 110 1.54 5.30 0.14
CA ILE A 110 1.11 5.72 -1.21
C ILE A 110 1.34 4.60 -2.24
N GLN A 111 2.52 3.98 -2.23
CA GLN A 111 2.85 2.87 -3.13
C GLN A 111 1.95 1.64 -2.92
N SER A 112 1.37 1.52 -1.74
CA SER A 112 0.55 0.40 -1.28
C SER A 112 -0.96 0.69 -1.36
N LEU A 113 -1.35 1.90 -1.76
CA LEU A 113 -2.76 2.27 -1.89
C LEU A 113 -3.42 1.48 -3.01
N ILE A 114 -4.65 1.05 -2.75
CA ILE A 114 -5.54 0.44 -3.72
C ILE A 114 -6.82 1.26 -3.71
N LEU A 115 -7.07 2.01 -4.78
CA LEU A 115 -8.23 2.88 -4.91
C LEU A 115 -9.37 2.11 -5.57
N ARG A 116 -10.40 1.78 -4.79
CA ARG A 116 -11.56 0.99 -5.24
C ARG A 116 -12.81 1.85 -5.37
N THR A 117 -12.93 2.88 -4.55
CA THR A 117 -14.13 3.70 -4.42
C THR A 117 -13.85 5.18 -4.67
N ALA A 118 -14.91 5.94 -4.95
CA ALA A 118 -14.81 7.40 -5.03
C ALA A 118 -14.43 8.02 -3.67
N GLN A 119 -14.77 7.37 -2.56
CA GLN A 119 -14.41 7.81 -1.21
C GLN A 119 -12.90 7.72 -0.97
N ASP A 120 -12.23 6.71 -1.55
CA ASP A 120 -10.77 6.55 -1.46
C ASP A 120 -10.07 7.73 -2.15
N ILE A 121 -10.56 8.12 -3.33
CA ILE A 121 -10.08 9.29 -4.07
C ILE A 121 -10.27 10.56 -3.25
N GLU A 122 -11.46 10.78 -2.69
CA GLU A 122 -11.72 11.95 -1.83
C GLU A 122 -10.82 11.99 -0.58
N SER A 123 -10.54 10.83 0.00
CA SER A 123 -9.63 10.71 1.15
C SER A 123 -8.20 11.09 0.76
N CYS A 124 -7.73 10.63 -0.40
CA CYS A 124 -6.43 11.02 -0.95
C CYS A 124 -6.36 12.51 -1.27
N LEU A 125 -7.39 13.11 -1.86
CA LEU A 125 -7.42 14.55 -2.16
C LEU A 125 -7.41 15.39 -0.89
N THR A 126 -8.18 14.99 0.12
CA THR A 126 -8.19 15.65 1.43
C THR A 126 -6.83 15.53 2.11
N TYR A 127 -6.15 14.39 1.97
CA TYR A 127 -4.81 14.23 2.49
C TYR A 127 -3.78 15.08 1.73
N LEU A 128 -3.86 15.19 0.40
CA LEU A 128 -3.00 16.05 -0.42
C LEU A 128 -3.05 17.52 0.01
N GLU A 129 -4.24 18.02 0.37
CA GLU A 129 -4.42 19.40 0.84
C GLU A 129 -3.70 19.72 2.15
N ASN A 130 -3.44 18.70 2.97
CA ASN A 130 -2.86 18.85 4.30
C ASN A 130 -1.42 18.31 4.37
N GLU A 131 -0.84 17.85 3.25
CA GLU A 131 0.51 17.30 3.23
C GLU A 131 1.53 18.39 2.91
N ASP A 132 2.45 18.62 3.83
CA ASP A 132 3.47 19.66 3.72
C ASP A 132 4.68 19.21 2.88
N ASP A 133 4.98 17.91 2.85
CA ASP A 133 6.12 17.38 2.11
C ASP A 133 5.82 17.26 0.61
N SER A 134 6.59 17.97 -0.21
CA SER A 134 6.37 18.02 -1.65
C SER A 134 6.63 16.70 -2.37
N ASP A 135 7.59 15.89 -1.88
CA ASP A 135 7.89 14.60 -2.49
C ASP A 135 6.75 13.62 -2.22
N VAL A 136 6.15 13.68 -1.04
CA VAL A 136 4.95 12.90 -0.69
C VAL A 136 3.75 13.33 -1.51
N ARG A 137 3.49 14.64 -1.64
CA ARG A 137 2.40 15.15 -2.50
C ARG A 137 2.55 14.69 -3.94
N LYS A 138 3.76 14.85 -4.50
CA LYS A 138 4.08 14.42 -5.86
C LYS A 138 3.84 12.91 -6.04
N ALA A 139 4.35 12.09 -5.12
CA ALA A 139 4.18 10.65 -5.18
C ALA A 139 2.70 10.24 -5.17
N LEU A 140 1.86 10.90 -4.35
CA LEU A 140 0.44 10.59 -4.30
C LEU A 140 -0.32 11.04 -5.55
N VAL A 141 0.02 12.20 -6.12
CA VAL A 141 -0.59 12.61 -7.39
C VAL A 141 -0.18 11.71 -8.54
N GLU A 142 1.11 11.36 -8.63
CA GLU A 142 1.56 10.36 -9.61
C GLU A 142 0.84 9.02 -9.44
N HIS A 143 0.63 8.59 -8.19
CA HIS A 143 -0.16 7.38 -7.91
C HIS A 143 -1.60 7.54 -8.41
N LEU A 144 -2.32 8.59 -8.01
CA LEU A 144 -3.71 8.84 -8.43
C LEU A 144 -3.87 8.88 -9.96
N VAL A 145 -2.95 9.51 -10.66
CA VAL A 145 -3.00 9.61 -12.13
C VAL A 145 -2.70 8.26 -12.81
N ARG A 146 -1.82 7.44 -12.23
CA ARG A 146 -1.42 6.14 -12.79
C ARG A 146 -2.35 4.99 -12.43
N SER A 147 -2.90 4.99 -11.22
CA SER A 147 -3.70 3.88 -10.69
C SER A 147 -5.21 4.04 -10.92
N THR A 148 -5.69 5.26 -11.17
CA THR A 148 -7.13 5.53 -11.32
C THR A 148 -7.49 6.03 -12.71
N HIS A 149 -8.50 5.40 -13.33
CA HIS A 149 -9.03 5.84 -14.62
C HIS A 149 -9.78 7.18 -14.46
N ILE A 150 -9.71 8.06 -15.46
CA ILE A 150 -10.33 9.41 -15.41
C ILE A 150 -11.84 9.39 -15.10
N ARG A 151 -12.54 8.30 -15.45
CA ARG A 151 -13.97 8.13 -15.16
C ARG A 151 -14.28 7.83 -13.69
N ALA A 152 -13.30 7.40 -12.91
CA ALA A 152 -13.46 7.23 -11.46
C ALA A 152 -13.54 8.58 -10.74
N PHE A 153 -13.05 9.66 -11.37
CA PHE A 153 -13.16 11.01 -10.84
C PHE A 153 -14.48 11.66 -11.24
N THR A 154 -15.16 12.23 -10.26
CA THR A 154 -16.20 13.25 -10.50
C THR A 154 -15.59 14.48 -11.18
N VAL A 155 -16.43 15.38 -11.68
CA VAL A 155 -15.94 16.66 -12.22
C VAL A 155 -15.27 17.46 -11.10
N ASP A 156 -15.86 17.49 -9.91
CA ASP A 156 -15.33 18.24 -8.76
C ASP A 156 -13.97 17.72 -8.29
N THR A 157 -13.82 16.40 -8.11
CA THR A 157 -12.54 15.79 -7.71
C THR A 157 -11.43 16.04 -8.72
N ARG A 158 -11.73 16.00 -10.03
CA ARG A 158 -10.76 16.38 -11.07
C ARG A 158 -10.35 17.83 -10.98
N MET A 159 -11.32 18.74 -10.87
CA MET A 159 -11.01 20.17 -10.78
C MET A 159 -10.22 20.48 -9.52
N ARG A 160 -10.52 19.80 -8.41
CA ARG A 160 -9.77 19.89 -7.15
C ARG A 160 -8.33 19.40 -7.31
N LEU A 161 -8.14 18.21 -7.90
CA LEU A 161 -6.80 17.67 -8.20
C LEU A 161 -6.00 18.63 -9.09
N LEU A 162 -6.60 19.16 -10.16
CA LEU A 162 -5.94 20.11 -11.06
C LEU A 162 -5.53 21.40 -10.34
N ARG A 163 -6.38 21.94 -9.47
CA ARG A 163 -6.02 23.12 -8.66
C ARG A 163 -4.84 22.82 -7.73
N LEU A 164 -4.83 21.65 -7.09
CA LEU A 164 -3.72 21.24 -6.22
C LEU A 164 -2.41 21.12 -7.03
N MET A 165 -2.46 20.52 -8.22
CA MET A 165 -1.30 20.41 -9.11
C MET A 165 -0.78 21.76 -9.62
N MET A 166 -1.67 22.73 -9.85
CA MET A 166 -1.33 24.05 -10.37
C MET A 166 -0.86 25.03 -9.31
N ASN A 167 -1.32 24.86 -8.07
CA ASN A 167 -1.00 25.76 -6.95
C ASN A 167 0.14 25.24 -6.07
N ASP A 168 0.73 24.08 -6.39
CA ASP A 168 1.91 23.61 -5.69
C ASP A 168 3.11 24.50 -6.05
N GLU A 169 3.74 25.10 -5.03
CA GLU A 169 4.92 25.96 -5.18
C GLU A 169 6.09 25.22 -5.85
N ASN A 170 6.10 23.89 -5.79
CA ASN A 170 7.07 23.02 -6.45
C ASN A 170 6.60 22.57 -7.84
N CYS A 171 5.84 23.41 -8.56
CA CYS A 171 5.42 23.30 -9.97
C CYS A 171 5.81 21.98 -10.65
N TRP A 172 4.92 20.99 -10.59
CA TRP A 172 5.17 19.62 -11.07
C TRP A 172 5.29 19.50 -12.60
N PHE A 173 4.90 20.55 -13.33
CA PHE A 173 4.98 20.65 -14.79
C PHE A 173 6.13 21.58 -15.21
N CYS A 174 7.37 21.16 -14.94
CA CYS A 174 8.52 21.66 -15.68
C CYS A 174 9.06 20.57 -16.63
N PRO A 175 8.59 20.52 -17.88
CA PRO A 175 9.42 20.17 -19.02
C PRO A 175 9.74 21.50 -19.74
N ILE A 176 10.95 22.04 -19.74
CA ILE A 176 12.11 21.61 -20.53
C ILE A 176 13.32 22.43 -20.06
N ALA A 177 14.30 21.78 -19.44
CA ALA A 177 15.72 22.08 -19.51
C ALA A 177 16.36 20.72 -19.20
N GLU A 178 16.94 19.99 -20.15
CA GLU A 178 18.20 20.32 -20.81
C GLU A 178 18.23 19.65 -22.19
N ASN A 179 18.34 20.46 -23.25
CA ASN A 179 19.14 20.11 -24.42
C ASN A 179 19.98 21.33 -24.74
N SER A 180 21.04 21.51 -23.94
CA SER A 180 22.17 22.36 -24.25
C SER A 180 23.32 21.48 -24.71
N ALA A 181 23.40 21.27 -26.04
CA ALA A 181 24.63 21.13 -26.82
C ALA A 181 24.28 21.23 -28.31
#